data_AF-A0A9E5NEF2-F1
#
_entry.id   AF-A0A9E5NEF2-F1
#
_cell.length_a   1.000
_cell.length_b   1.000
_cell.length_c   1.000
_cell.angle_alpha   90.00
_cell.angle_beta   90.00
_cell.angle_gamma   90.00
#
_symmetry.space_group_name_H-M   'P 1'
#
loop_
_entity.id
_entity.type
_entity.pdbx_description
1 polymer ?
#
loop_
_entity_poly.entity_id
_entity_poly.type
_entity_poly.pdbx_seq_one_letter_code
_entity_poly.pdbx_strand_id
1 'polypeptide(L)' 'MTVPKVYDGTHLTHPQVDAYRAKRVEVRSEEPLLLQVEGEVCGQTPLTFTIVPSALEIRV' A
#
# COMPACT_ATOMS: atom_id res chain seq x y z
N MET A 1 5.81 5.24 16.46
CA MET A 1 4.73 4.27 16.25
C MET A 1 5.03 3.03 17.08
N THR A 2 4.06 2.47 17.80
CA THR A 2 4.29 1.29 18.65
C THR A 2 3.54 0.09 18.10
N VAL A 3 4.17 -1.09 18.11
CA VAL A 3 3.59 -2.35 17.63
C VAL A 3 2.20 -2.67 18.23
N PRO A 4 1.94 -2.45 19.55
CA PRO A 4 0.60 -2.62 20.12
C PRO A 4 -0.52 -1.83 19.41
N LYS A 5 -0.23 -0.62 18.93
CA LYS A 5 -1.22 0.24 18.26
C LYS A 5 -1.66 -0.31 16.89
N VAL A 6 -0.84 -1.17 16.29
CA VAL A 6 -1.20 -1.87 15.06
C VAL A 6 -2.22 -2.96 15.37
N TYR A 7 -1.98 -3.74 16.43
CA TYR A 7 -2.85 -4.85 16.83
C TYR A 7 -4.18 -4.42 17.44
N ASP A 8 -4.23 -3.26 18.11
CA ASP A 8 -5.48 -2.70 18.66
C ASP A 8 -6.29 -1.86 17.64
N GLY A 9 -5.79 -1.68 16.42
CA GLY A 9 -6.44 -0.90 15.37
C GLY A 9 -6.35 0.63 15.51
N THR A 10 -5.61 1.16 16.49
CA THR A 10 -5.52 2.61 16.77
C THR A 10 -4.31 3.31 16.15
N HIS A 11 -3.50 2.62 15.35
CA HIS A 11 -2.28 3.14 14.72
C HIS A 11 -2.47 4.44 13.93
N LEU A 12 -3.66 4.67 13.36
CA LEU A 12 -4.00 5.91 12.65
C LEU A 12 -4.02 7.17 13.54
N THR A 13 -4.06 7.00 14.87
CA THR A 13 -3.96 8.13 15.82
C THR A 13 -2.53 8.66 16.00
N HIS A 14 -1.53 7.96 15.46
CA HIS A 14 -0.14 8.31 15.65
C HIS A 14 0.26 9.47 14.73
N PRO A 15 0.91 10.55 15.22
CA PRO A 15 1.19 11.76 14.43
C PRO A 15 2.18 11.59 13.27
N GLN A 16 2.80 10.40 13.14
CA GLN A 16 3.70 10.05 12.03
C GLN A 16 3.05 9.11 11.02
N VAL A 17 1.74 8.90 11.11
CA VAL A 17 0.97 8.05 10.19
C VAL A 17 -0.03 8.91 9.47
N ASP A 18 0.12 9.00 8.16
CA ASP A 18 -0.87 9.62 7.29
C ASP A 18 -1.68 8.53 6.58
N ALA A 19 -2.99 8.74 6.45
CA ALA A 19 -3.89 7.83 5.76
C ALA A 19 -4.56 8.51 4.58
N TYR A 20 -4.48 7.88 3.41
CA TYR A 20 -5.03 8.40 2.16
C TYR A 20 -5.90 7.35 1.49
N ARG A 21 -6.97 7.79 0.82
CA ARG A 21 -7.78 6.96 -0.06
C ARG A 21 -7.66 7.47 -1.49
N ALA A 22 -7.12 6.65 -2.39
CA ALA A 22 -6.89 7.02 -3.78
C ALA A 22 -7.24 5.87 -4.73
N LYS A 23 -7.58 6.19 -5.98
CA LYS A 23 -7.77 5.19 -7.05
C LYS A 23 -6.49 4.92 -7.85
N ARG A 24 -5.53 5.85 -7.80
CA ARG A 24 -4.23 5.77 -8.46
C ARG A 24 -3.17 6.34 -7.52
N VAL A 25 -2.06 5.62 -7.34
CA VAL A 25 -0.93 6.02 -6.51
C VAL A 25 0.34 5.84 -7.32
N GLU A 26 1.19 6.85 -7.34
CA GLU A 26 2.52 6.78 -7.95
C GLU A 26 3.58 6.88 -6.86
N VAL A 27 4.56 5.98 -6.90
CA VAL A 27 5.63 5.90 -5.91
C VAL A 27 6.96 6.10 -6.62
N ARG A 28 7.73 7.09 -6.15
CA ARG A 28 9.07 7.43 -6.62
C ARG A 28 10.00 7.55 -5.43
N SER A 29 11.27 7.24 -5.64
CA SER A 29 12.33 7.36 -4.64
C SER A 29 13.65 7.65 -5.35
N GLU A 30 14.59 8.27 -4.64
CA GLU A 30 15.93 8.53 -5.16
C GLU A 30 16.70 7.22 -5.41
N GLU A 31 16.60 6.28 -4.46
CA GLU A 31 17.13 4.93 -4.59
C GLU A 31 16.05 3.95 -5.05
N PRO A 32 16.37 2.93 -5.87
CA PRO A 32 15.40 1.91 -6.26
C PRO A 32 14.91 1.12 -5.04
N LEU A 33 13.59 1.11 -4.82
CA LEU A 33 12.93 0.35 -3.75
C LEU A 33 12.20 -0.84 -4.34
N LEU A 34 12.45 -2.03 -3.80
CA LEU A 34 11.80 -3.26 -4.23
C LEU A 34 10.32 -3.26 -3.87
N LEU A 35 9.48 -3.70 -4.81
CA LEU A 35 8.06 -3.93 -4.58
C LEU A 35 7.83 -5.38 -4.15
N GLN A 36 7.07 -5.58 -3.08
CA GLN A 36 6.54 -6.88 -2.70
C GLN A 36 5.03 -6.93 -2.95
N VAL A 37 4.56 -7.95 -3.67
CA VAL A 37 3.14 -8.22 -3.96
C VAL A 37 2.83 -9.64 -3.50
N GLU A 38 1.86 -9.80 -2.59
CA GLU A 38 1.41 -11.12 -2.09
C GLU A 38 2.56 -12.04 -1.63
N GLY A 39 3.59 -11.48 -1.00
CA GLY A 39 4.76 -12.22 -0.51
C GLY A 39 5.92 -12.36 -1.52
N GLU A 40 5.70 -12.04 -2.79
CA GLU A 40 6.73 -12.13 -3.85
C GLU A 40 7.33 -10.77 -4.19
N VAL A 41 8.62 -10.73 -4.55
CA VAL A 41 9.26 -9.50 -5.03
C VAL A 41 8.98 -9.32 -6.53
N CYS A 42 8.38 -8.19 -6.90
CA CYS A 42 7.96 -7.91 -8.28
C CYS A 42 8.29 -6.47 -8.68
N GLY A 43 9.48 -6.24 -9.24
CA GLY A 43 9.92 -4.94 -9.74
C GLY A 43 10.39 -3.97 -8.65
N GLN A 44 10.58 -2.71 -9.03
CA GLN A 44 11.11 -1.65 -8.17
C GLN A 44 10.64 -0.27 -8.63
N THR A 45 10.79 0.76 -7.77
CA THR A 45 10.46 2.15 -8.11
C THR A 45 11.20 2.64 -9.37
N PRO A 46 10.57 3.51 -10.20
CA PRO A 46 9.23 4.08 -10.03
C PRO A 46 8.09 3.10 -10.34
N LEU A 47 7.00 3.17 -9.56
CA LEU A 47 5.85 2.26 -9.65
C LEU A 47 4.54 3.03 -9.65
N THR A 48 3.51 2.45 -10.27
CA THR A 48 2.15 2.99 -10.23
C THR A 48 1.15 1.89 -9.90
N PHE A 49 0.31 2.14 -8.89
CA PHE A 49 -0.83 1.31 -8.53
C PHE A 49 -2.11 1.97 -9.05
N THR A 50 -3.01 1.19 -9.64
CA THR A 50 -4.32 1.68 -10.10
C THR A 50 -5.40 0.65 -9.78
N ILE A 51 -6.50 1.10 -9.19
CA ILE A 51 -7.69 0.26 -9.03
C ILE A 51 -8.34 0.08 -10.40
N VAL A 52 -8.46 -1.18 -10.82
CA VAL A 52 -9.26 -1.55 -12.00
C VAL A 52 -10.67 -1.90 -11.50
N PRO A 53 -11.66 -1.01 -11.64
CA PRO A 53 -13.01 -1.27 -11.15
C PRO A 53 -13.63 -2.44 -11.91
N SER A 54 -14.29 -3.35 -11.18
CA SER A 54 -14.95 -4.53 -11.77
C SER A 54 -14.01 -5.38 -12.63
N ALA A 55 -12.74 -5.51 -12.24
CA ALA A 55 -11.74 -6.26 -13.01
C ALA A 55 -12.07 -7.75 -13.18
N LEU A 56 -12.80 -8.32 -12.22
CA LEU A 56 -13.16 -9.73 -12.18
C LEU A 56 -14.62 -9.88 -11.80
N GLU A 57 -15.32 -10.81 -12.45
CA GLU A 57 -16.61 -11.31 -12.01
C GLU A 57 -16.38 -12.60 -11.23
N ILE A 58 -16.80 -12.62 -9.97
CA ILE A 58 -16.60 -13.77 -9.08
C ILE A 58 -17.96 -14.43 -8.84
N ARG A 59 -18.04 -15.75 -8.99
CA ARG A 59 -19.20 -16.52 -8.56
C ARG A 59 -19.17 -16.67 -7.04
N VAL A 60 -20.28 -16.30 -6.40
CA VAL A 60 -20.56 -16.50 -4.97
C VAL A 60 -21.45 -17.71 -4.75
#